data_AF-A0A4Z0PUP7-F1
#
_entry.id   AF-A0A4Z0PUP7-F1
#
_cell.length_a   1.000
_cell.length_b   1.000
_cell.length_c   1.000
_cell.angle_alpha   90.00
_cell.angle_beta   90.00
_cell.angle_gamma   90.00
#
_symmetry.space_group_name_H-M   'P 1'
#
loop_
_entity.id
_entity.type
_entity.pdbx_description
1 polymer ?
#
loop_
_entity_poly.entity_id
_entity_poly.type
_entity_poly.pdbx_seq_one_letter_code
_entity_poly.pdbx_strand_id
1 'polypeptide(L)'
;MAQYATSKKSPAQEVAEENMRTSTGERLRIVRQARGLTQQQMADLLGVKRPTITQLEAGRHQPSQEVLEAIVQKLEVSRNWLWFGIGPMEEATPGLNGNARLAHPLDEEDYEDWIHITVPARAGFGDLCDLDTTLFDTIRIYSPSPELRGRKTWVIDVDGDSMEPQLRSGMQVAAVLLPLEDCKYAVSGVYAVVFGSQFAIKRIKDNDLLTKGYLVLHSDNENAGSLTVAAEDIRYMWRVLEIVRGKVL
;
A
#
# COMPACT_ATOMS: atom_id res chain seq x y z
N MET A 1 35.16 3.00 -26.46
CA MET A 1 34.51 4.33 -26.45
C MET A 1 32.98 4.12 -26.35
N ALA A 2 32.47 3.74 -25.18
CA ALA A 2 31.03 3.55 -24.99
C ALA A 2 30.40 4.91 -24.68
N GLN A 3 29.51 5.36 -25.56
CA GLN A 3 28.74 6.58 -25.42
C GLN A 3 27.69 6.39 -24.31
N TYR A 4 27.80 7.18 -23.24
CA TYR A 4 26.73 7.30 -22.24
C TYR A 4 25.57 8.10 -22.86
N ALA A 5 24.45 7.43 -23.06
CA ALA A 5 23.18 8.08 -23.36
C ALA A 5 22.69 8.82 -22.10
N THR A 6 22.69 10.15 -22.14
CA THR A 6 22.04 11.00 -21.15
C THR A 6 20.53 10.84 -21.27
N SER A 7 19.91 10.17 -20.30
CA SER A 7 18.45 10.07 -20.15
C SER A 7 17.86 11.47 -19.95
N LYS A 8 16.92 11.88 -20.82
CA LYS A 8 16.18 13.15 -20.68
C LYS A 8 15.19 13.02 -19.52
N LYS A 9 15.27 13.94 -18.55
CA LYS A 9 14.32 14.01 -17.42
C LYS A 9 12.92 14.39 -17.88
N SER A 10 11.91 13.89 -17.16
CA SER A 10 10.49 14.18 -17.43
C SER A 10 10.14 15.63 -17.04
N PRO A 11 9.22 16.31 -17.76
CA PRO A 11 8.79 17.69 -17.45
C PRO A 11 8.29 17.85 -16.00
N ALA A 12 7.65 16.82 -15.42
CA ALA A 12 7.21 16.85 -14.02
C ALA A 12 8.39 16.82 -13.03
N GLN A 13 9.51 16.19 -13.40
CA GLN A 13 10.73 16.13 -12.58
C GLN A 13 11.53 17.43 -12.67
N GLU A 14 11.52 18.11 -13.82
CA GLU A 14 12.11 19.46 -13.96
C GLU A 14 11.35 20.50 -13.14
N VAL A 15 10.01 20.48 -13.17
CA VAL A 15 9.17 21.40 -12.38
C VAL A 15 9.32 21.15 -10.87
N ALA A 16 9.47 19.91 -10.44
CA ALA A 16 9.72 19.56 -9.04
C ALA A 16 11.13 19.98 -8.57
N GLU A 17 12.17 19.81 -9.40
CA GLU A 17 13.54 20.25 -9.09
C GLU A 17 13.68 21.80 -9.11
N GLU A 18 12.91 22.49 -9.95
CA GLU A 18 12.86 23.96 -9.96
C GLU A 18 12.13 24.52 -8.72
N ASN A 19 11.05 23.88 -8.28
CA ASN A 19 10.35 24.21 -7.03
C ASN A 19 11.18 23.95 -5.76
N MET A 20 12.14 23.02 -5.80
CA MET A 20 13.10 22.77 -4.72
C MET A 20 14.22 23.83 -4.63
N ARG A 21 14.43 24.65 -5.66
CA ARG A 21 15.49 25.69 -5.70
C ARG A 21 15.03 27.08 -5.25
N THR A 22 13.73 27.30 -5.08
CA THR A 22 13.19 28.57 -4.60
C THR A 22 13.24 28.65 -3.07
N SER A 23 13.52 29.83 -2.52
CA SER A 23 13.44 30.04 -1.07
C SER A 23 12.00 30.24 -0.63
N THR A 24 11.70 30.02 0.66
CA THR A 24 10.38 30.32 1.25
C THR A 24 9.96 31.77 0.98
N GLY A 25 10.91 32.71 0.98
CA GLY A 25 10.65 34.13 0.67
C GLY A 25 10.20 34.34 -0.77
N GLU A 26 10.83 33.66 -1.73
CA GLU A 26 10.43 33.74 -3.14
C GLU A 26 9.05 33.11 -3.35
N ARG A 27 8.77 31.98 -2.69
CA ARG A 27 7.43 31.37 -2.71
C ARG A 27 6.35 32.28 -2.13
N LEU A 28 6.65 33.00 -1.05
CA LEU A 28 5.73 33.99 -0.49
C LEU A 28 5.46 35.14 -1.47
N ARG A 29 6.50 35.59 -2.19
CA ARG A 29 6.37 36.61 -3.23
C ARG A 29 5.49 36.14 -4.38
N ILE A 30 5.64 34.89 -4.83
CA ILE A 30 4.82 34.27 -5.86
C ILE A 30 3.34 34.29 -5.45
N VAL A 31 3.02 33.88 -4.22
CA VAL A 31 1.64 33.92 -3.68
C VAL A 31 1.09 35.34 -3.68
N ARG A 32 1.89 36.33 -3.23
CA ARG A 32 1.46 37.73 -3.22
C ARG A 32 1.09 38.23 -4.62
N GLN A 33 1.93 37.91 -5.61
CA GLN A 33 1.73 38.31 -6.99
C GLN A 33 0.53 37.61 -7.61
N ALA A 34 0.35 36.31 -7.36
CA ALA A 34 -0.79 35.53 -7.82
C ALA A 34 -2.12 36.11 -7.29
N ARG A 35 -2.14 36.64 -6.07
CA ARG A 35 -3.32 37.29 -5.47
C ARG A 35 -3.44 38.78 -5.79
N GLY A 36 -2.56 39.35 -6.63
CA GLY A 36 -2.60 40.75 -7.03
C GLY A 36 -2.38 41.75 -5.89
N LEU A 37 -1.78 41.31 -4.77
CA LEU A 37 -1.62 42.12 -3.57
C LEU A 37 -0.33 42.95 -3.61
N THR A 38 -0.41 44.19 -3.13
CA THR A 38 0.79 44.96 -2.75
C THR A 38 1.37 44.43 -1.43
N GLN A 39 2.64 44.70 -1.16
CA GLN A 39 3.27 44.32 0.12
C GLN A 39 2.54 44.94 1.34
N GLN A 40 1.97 46.13 1.17
CA GLN A 40 1.17 46.78 2.23
C GLN A 40 -0.14 46.02 2.46
N GLN A 41 -0.89 45.70 1.40
CA GLN A 41 -2.16 44.97 1.51
C GLN A 41 -1.97 43.56 2.08
N MET A 42 -0.88 42.87 1.70
CA MET A 42 -0.53 41.58 2.30
C MET A 42 -0.19 41.73 3.80
N ALA A 43 0.52 42.79 4.18
CA ALA A 43 0.85 43.04 5.58
C ALA A 43 -0.42 43.30 6.42
N ASP A 44 -1.33 44.13 5.90
CA ASP A 44 -2.61 44.45 6.53
C ASP A 44 -3.48 43.18 6.65
N LEU A 45 -3.52 42.35 5.60
CA LEU A 45 -4.23 41.08 5.60
C LEU A 45 -3.68 40.13 6.66
N LEU A 46 -2.36 40.01 6.79
CA LEU A 46 -1.70 39.09 7.72
C LEU A 46 -1.57 39.65 9.15
N GLY A 47 -1.93 40.91 9.39
CA GLY A 47 -1.82 41.56 10.71
C GLY A 47 -0.38 41.88 11.11
N VAL A 48 0.52 42.06 10.14
CA VAL A 48 1.94 42.39 10.37
C VAL A 48 2.28 43.76 9.78
N LYS A 49 3.47 44.28 10.11
CA LYS A 49 3.94 45.54 9.52
C LYS A 49 4.52 45.28 8.12
N ARG A 50 4.35 46.21 7.18
CA ARG A 50 4.91 46.11 5.82
C ARG A 50 6.41 45.74 5.75
N PRO A 51 7.31 46.28 6.60
CA PRO A 51 8.72 45.87 6.59
C PRO A 51 8.93 44.39 6.86
N THR A 52 8.05 43.74 7.63
CA THR A 52 8.07 42.31 7.89
C THR A 52 7.89 41.54 6.58
N ILE A 53 6.89 41.88 5.77
CA ILE A 53 6.67 41.25 4.46
C ILE A 53 7.88 41.45 3.53
N THR A 54 8.45 42.65 3.48
CA THR A 54 9.66 42.92 2.69
C THR A 54 10.85 42.05 3.13
N GLN A 55 11.03 41.85 4.42
CA GLN A 55 12.10 41.01 4.98
C GLN A 55 11.88 39.51 4.75
N LEU A 56 10.63 39.05 4.82
CA LEU A 56 10.23 37.68 4.52
C LEU A 56 10.44 37.36 3.04
N GLU A 57 9.97 38.21 2.13
CA GLU A 57 10.17 38.03 0.68
C GLU A 57 11.64 38.06 0.29
N ALA A 58 12.46 38.88 0.95
CA ALA A 58 13.90 38.93 0.74
C ALA A 58 14.66 37.73 1.35
N GLY A 59 13.98 36.80 2.02
CA GLY A 59 14.59 35.64 2.68
C GLY A 59 15.52 35.98 3.85
N ARG A 60 15.45 37.21 4.38
CA ARG A 60 16.26 37.67 5.51
C ARG A 60 15.71 37.18 6.86
N HIS A 61 14.42 36.88 6.89
CA HIS A 61 13.73 36.35 8.05
C HIS A 61 12.81 35.21 7.62
N GLN A 62 12.68 34.21 8.49
CA GLN A 62 11.69 33.15 8.35
C GLN A 62 10.38 33.59 9.05
N PRO A 63 9.19 33.31 8.49
CA PRO A 63 7.94 33.64 9.17
C PRO A 63 7.84 32.88 10.49
N SER A 64 7.36 33.56 11.54
CA SER A 64 6.99 32.90 12.79
C SER A 64 5.83 31.94 12.55
N GLN A 65 5.60 31.01 13.48
CA GLN A 65 4.49 30.06 13.38
C GLN A 65 3.13 30.76 13.22
N GLU A 66 2.90 31.84 13.97
CA GLU A 66 1.67 32.64 13.89
C GLU A 66 1.47 33.28 12.51
N VAL A 67 2.54 33.85 11.93
CA VAL A 67 2.50 34.46 10.59
C VAL A 67 2.33 33.40 9.52
N LEU A 68 2.96 32.23 9.68
CA LEU A 68 2.81 31.10 8.77
C LEU A 68 1.36 30.58 8.76
N GLU A 69 0.73 30.45 9.93
CA GLU A 69 -0.67 30.05 10.05
C GLU A 69 -1.60 31.09 9.42
N ALA A 70 -1.35 32.38 9.66
CA ALA A 70 -2.09 33.45 9.01
C ALA A 70 -1.95 33.42 7.48
N ILE A 71 -0.75 33.12 6.95
CA ILE A 71 -0.51 32.96 5.52
C ILE A 71 -1.33 31.79 4.96
N VAL A 72 -1.21 30.61 5.57
CA VAL A 72 -1.91 29.40 5.12
C VAL A 72 -3.43 29.60 5.14
N GLN A 73 -3.97 30.20 6.21
CA GLN A 73 -5.42 30.40 6.35
C GLN A 73 -5.97 31.52 5.47
N LYS A 74 -5.31 32.68 5.41
CA LYS A 74 -5.86 33.86 4.71
C LYS A 74 -5.56 33.88 3.22
N LEU A 75 -4.50 33.18 2.80
CA LEU A 75 -4.13 33.08 1.39
C LEU A 75 -4.44 31.69 0.82
N GLU A 76 -5.00 30.77 1.60
CA GLU A 76 -5.41 29.43 1.15
C GLU A 76 -4.29 28.70 0.40
N VAL A 77 -3.08 28.75 0.94
CA VAL A 77 -1.88 28.15 0.34
C VAL A 77 -1.39 26.96 1.14
N SER A 78 -0.86 25.95 0.46
CA SER A 78 -0.32 24.77 1.14
C SER A 78 0.89 25.14 2.00
N ARG A 79 0.86 24.71 3.27
CA ARG A 79 2.00 24.84 4.20
C ARG A 79 3.23 24.12 3.65
N ASN A 80 3.05 22.94 3.06
CA ASN A 80 4.14 22.12 2.55
C ASN A 80 4.79 22.75 1.33
N TRP A 81 4.00 23.30 0.43
CA TRP A 81 4.53 24.04 -0.71
C TRP A 81 5.27 25.30 -0.24
N LEU A 82 4.67 26.10 0.63
CA LEU A 82 5.28 27.34 1.11
C LEU A 82 6.62 27.09 1.83
N TRP A 83 6.66 26.07 2.69
CA TRP A 83 7.84 25.81 3.54
C TRP A 83 8.90 24.95 2.84
N PHE A 84 8.49 23.87 2.17
CA PHE A 84 9.40 22.88 1.59
C PHE A 84 9.44 22.90 0.05
N GLY A 85 8.56 23.64 -0.62
CA GLY A 85 8.44 23.61 -2.08
C GLY A 85 7.83 22.31 -2.62
N ILE A 86 7.18 21.51 -1.75
CA ILE A 86 6.65 20.19 -2.10
C ILE A 86 5.14 20.29 -2.38
N GLY A 87 4.69 19.75 -3.51
CA GLY A 87 3.28 19.69 -3.88
C GLY A 87 2.78 20.94 -4.62
N PRO A 88 1.45 21.09 -4.82
CA PRO A 88 0.86 22.26 -5.45
C PRO A 88 0.78 23.47 -4.49
N MET A 89 0.81 24.69 -5.06
CA MET A 89 0.70 25.95 -4.29
C MET A 89 -0.65 26.09 -3.57
N GLU A 90 -1.72 25.69 -4.23
CA GLU A 90 -3.08 25.71 -3.70
C GLU A 90 -3.49 24.26 -3.42
N GLU A 91 -4.00 23.99 -2.22
CA GLU A 91 -4.60 22.69 -1.92
C GLU A 91 -5.99 22.66 -2.57
N ALA A 92 -6.18 21.79 -3.56
CA ALA A 92 -7.47 21.63 -4.21
C ALA A 92 -8.44 20.91 -3.26
N THR A 93 -9.03 21.61 -2.28
CA THR A 93 -10.32 21.22 -1.71
C THR A 93 -11.02 22.39 -1.03
N PRO A 94 -12.18 22.85 -1.55
CA PRO A 94 -13.07 23.72 -0.78
C PRO A 94 -13.74 22.90 0.33
N GLY A 95 -13.55 23.29 1.59
CA GLY A 95 -14.57 23.03 2.62
C GLY A 95 -14.29 22.01 3.74
N LEU A 96 -13.07 21.53 3.95
CA LEU A 96 -12.74 20.79 5.20
C LEU A 96 -11.73 21.55 6.07
N ASN A 97 -12.24 22.36 7.00
CA ASN A 97 -11.46 22.83 8.13
C ASN A 97 -11.30 21.69 9.15
N GLY A 98 -10.32 20.82 8.90
CA GLY A 98 -9.93 19.73 9.78
C GLY A 98 -8.65 19.06 9.30
N ASN A 99 -7.95 18.38 10.20
CA ASN A 99 -6.83 17.47 9.89
C ASN A 99 -7.26 16.23 9.08
N ALA A 100 -8.54 16.10 8.76
CA ALA A 100 -9.08 15.11 7.84
C ALA A 100 -8.83 15.57 6.40
N ARG A 101 -7.87 14.93 5.74
CA ARG A 101 -7.77 14.99 4.29
C ARG A 101 -8.79 14.01 3.72
N LEU A 102 -9.58 14.41 2.73
CA LEU A 102 -10.10 13.40 1.80
C LEU A 102 -8.86 12.73 1.22
N ALA A 103 -8.75 11.40 1.37
CA ALA A 103 -7.84 10.66 0.52
C ALA A 103 -8.14 11.11 -0.90
N HIS A 104 -7.09 11.49 -1.65
CA HIS A 104 -7.23 11.63 -3.10
C HIS A 104 -8.03 10.41 -3.59
N PRO A 105 -8.97 10.57 -4.54
CA PRO A 105 -9.53 9.42 -5.22
C PRO A 105 -8.33 8.56 -5.59
N LEU A 106 -8.27 7.32 -5.10
CA LEU A 106 -7.18 6.42 -5.44
C LEU A 106 -7.09 6.48 -6.96
N ASP A 107 -5.98 7.02 -7.49
CA ASP A 107 -5.80 7.08 -8.93
C ASP A 107 -6.01 5.64 -9.44
N GLU A 108 -6.62 5.48 -10.61
CA GLU A 108 -6.92 4.15 -11.19
C GLU A 108 -5.65 3.25 -11.34
N GLU A 109 -4.47 3.77 -11.02
CA GLU A 109 -3.18 3.08 -11.04
C GLU A 109 -2.80 2.35 -9.72
N ASP A 110 -3.59 2.48 -8.65
CA ASP A 110 -3.24 1.91 -7.32
C ASP A 110 -4.03 0.64 -6.94
N TYR A 111 -4.54 -0.12 -7.92
CA TYR A 111 -5.18 -1.41 -7.67
C TYR A 111 -4.54 -2.55 -8.45
N GLU A 112 -4.56 -3.74 -7.85
CA GLU A 112 -4.25 -5.00 -8.53
C GLU A 112 -5.47 -5.92 -8.46
N ASP A 113 -5.81 -6.55 -9.59
CA ASP A 113 -6.82 -7.59 -9.65
C ASP A 113 -6.12 -8.94 -9.37
N TRP A 114 -6.48 -9.58 -8.25
CA TRP A 114 -5.91 -10.86 -7.82
C TRP A 114 -6.91 -11.99 -7.98
N ILE A 115 -6.42 -13.21 -8.18
CA ILE A 115 -7.27 -14.40 -8.31
C ILE A 115 -7.89 -14.71 -6.94
N HIS A 116 -9.20 -14.94 -6.88
CA HIS A 116 -9.96 -15.23 -5.67
C HIS A 116 -10.44 -16.69 -5.65
N ILE A 117 -10.01 -17.44 -4.63
CA ILE A 117 -10.49 -18.79 -4.34
C ILE A 117 -11.58 -18.71 -3.27
N THR A 118 -12.82 -18.98 -3.68
CA THR A 118 -13.99 -18.99 -2.78
C THR A 118 -14.24 -20.38 -2.19
N VAL A 119 -14.80 -20.44 -0.98
CA VAL A 119 -15.15 -21.68 -0.27
C VAL A 119 -16.06 -22.64 -1.05
N PRO A 120 -17.06 -22.19 -1.85
CA PRO A 120 -17.90 -23.08 -2.67
C PRO A 120 -17.15 -23.83 -3.77
N ALA A 121 -15.97 -23.36 -4.19
CA ALA A 121 -15.09 -24.10 -5.11
C ALA A 121 -14.56 -25.41 -4.48
N ARG A 122 -14.79 -25.64 -3.17
CA ARG A 122 -14.42 -26.88 -2.47
C ARG A 122 -15.04 -28.15 -3.06
N ALA A 123 -16.22 -28.06 -3.67
CA ALA A 123 -16.89 -29.22 -4.26
C ALA A 123 -16.22 -29.71 -5.57
N GLY A 124 -15.30 -28.94 -6.14
CA GLY A 124 -14.65 -29.23 -7.42
C GLY A 124 -13.11 -29.26 -7.37
N PHE A 125 -12.47 -29.43 -6.20
CA PHE A 125 -10.99 -29.38 -6.10
C PHE A 125 -10.24 -30.38 -6.99
N GLY A 126 -10.91 -31.42 -7.51
CA GLY A 126 -10.34 -32.30 -8.55
C GLY A 126 -10.06 -31.59 -9.87
N ASP A 127 -10.79 -30.52 -10.20
CA ASP A 127 -10.64 -29.74 -11.43
C ASP A 127 -9.57 -28.63 -11.30
N LEU A 128 -9.10 -28.35 -10.08
CA LEU A 128 -8.00 -27.41 -9.85
C LEU A 128 -6.65 -27.96 -10.35
N CYS A 129 -6.57 -29.28 -10.56
CA CYS A 129 -5.39 -29.99 -11.04
C CYS A 129 -4.92 -29.53 -12.43
N ASP A 130 -5.79 -28.88 -13.21
CA ASP A 130 -5.48 -28.36 -14.55
C ASP A 130 -5.47 -26.83 -14.64
N LEU A 131 -5.32 -26.13 -13.50
CA LEU A 131 -5.20 -24.68 -13.28
C LEU A 131 -5.52 -23.77 -14.49
N ASP A 132 -6.72 -23.87 -15.05
CA ASP A 132 -7.22 -22.85 -15.97
C ASP A 132 -7.64 -21.66 -15.10
N THR A 133 -6.74 -20.68 -15.01
CA THR A 133 -6.95 -19.47 -14.20
C THR A 133 -8.18 -18.66 -14.61
N THR A 134 -8.80 -18.96 -15.75
CA THR A 134 -10.03 -18.31 -16.22
C THR A 134 -11.29 -18.75 -15.46
N LEU A 135 -11.23 -19.83 -14.70
CA LEU A 135 -12.36 -20.35 -13.92
C LEU A 135 -12.57 -19.65 -12.57
N PHE A 136 -11.61 -18.81 -12.15
CA PHE A 136 -11.67 -18.14 -10.86
C PHE A 136 -12.13 -16.70 -11.02
N ASP A 137 -12.96 -16.26 -10.08
CA ASP A 137 -13.28 -14.85 -9.92
C ASP A 137 -12.02 -14.06 -9.55
N THR A 138 -11.98 -12.78 -9.94
CA THR A 138 -10.92 -11.86 -9.53
C THR A 138 -11.45 -10.88 -8.50
N ILE A 139 -10.66 -10.58 -7.48
CA ILE A 139 -10.95 -9.55 -6.48
C ILE A 139 -10.00 -8.37 -6.65
N ARG A 140 -10.58 -7.16 -6.64
CA ARG A 140 -9.81 -5.92 -6.72
C ARG A 140 -9.29 -5.52 -5.35
N ILE A 141 -7.97 -5.47 -5.23
CA ILE A 141 -7.28 -5.02 -4.01
C ILE A 141 -6.68 -3.65 -4.26
N TYR A 142 -7.10 -2.69 -3.44
CA TYR A 142 -6.62 -1.31 -3.49
C TYR A 142 -5.42 -1.16 -2.56
N SER A 143 -4.36 -0.52 -3.05
CA SER A 143 -3.13 -0.26 -2.32
C SER A 143 -2.58 -1.51 -1.60
N PRO A 144 -2.26 -2.61 -2.33
CA PRO A 144 -1.66 -3.79 -1.72
C PRO A 144 -0.33 -3.45 -1.03
N SER A 145 0.00 -4.22 0.01
CA SER A 145 1.25 -4.03 0.77
C SER A 145 2.47 -4.16 -0.16
N PRO A 146 3.58 -3.42 0.09
CA PRO A 146 4.76 -3.46 -0.77
C PRO A 146 5.35 -4.85 -0.98
N GLU A 147 5.12 -5.78 -0.05
CA GLU A 147 5.57 -7.17 -0.10
C GLU A 147 4.79 -8.02 -1.11
N LEU A 148 3.54 -7.63 -1.41
CA LEU A 148 2.64 -8.33 -2.34
C LEU A 148 2.57 -7.67 -3.71
N ARG A 149 2.90 -6.38 -3.82
CA ARG A 149 2.93 -5.64 -5.09
C ARG A 149 3.78 -6.36 -6.14
N GLY A 150 3.21 -6.60 -7.31
CA GLY A 150 3.89 -7.24 -8.45
C GLY A 150 4.19 -8.73 -8.27
N ARG A 151 3.70 -9.39 -7.21
CA ARG A 151 3.76 -10.86 -7.07
C ARG A 151 2.47 -11.49 -7.58
N LYS A 152 2.54 -12.73 -8.04
CA LYS A 152 1.35 -13.53 -8.36
C LYS A 152 0.65 -13.94 -7.06
N THR A 153 -0.18 -13.03 -6.56
CA THR A 153 -0.89 -13.15 -5.28
C THR A 153 -2.30 -13.66 -5.51
N TRP A 154 -2.76 -14.50 -4.59
CA TRP A 154 -4.07 -15.12 -4.58
C TRP A 154 -4.78 -14.70 -3.30
N VAL A 155 -6.07 -14.42 -3.39
CA VAL A 155 -6.94 -14.23 -2.24
C VAL A 155 -7.68 -15.53 -1.98
N ILE A 156 -7.64 -16.00 -0.74
CA ILE A 156 -8.23 -17.27 -0.34
C ILE A 156 -9.17 -17.02 0.82
N ASP A 157 -10.41 -17.50 0.71
CA ASP A 157 -11.35 -17.49 1.81
C ASP A 157 -10.96 -18.53 2.87
N VAL A 158 -10.89 -18.08 4.12
CA VAL A 158 -10.71 -18.96 5.28
C VAL A 158 -12.07 -19.53 5.65
N ASP A 159 -12.14 -20.85 5.74
CA ASP A 159 -13.32 -21.54 6.25
C ASP A 159 -12.94 -22.71 7.18
N GLY A 160 -13.76 -22.87 8.20
CA GLY A 160 -13.50 -23.68 9.38
C GLY A 160 -12.87 -22.90 10.54
N ASP A 161 -12.70 -23.58 11.65
CA ASP A 161 -12.17 -23.08 12.91
C ASP A 161 -10.72 -23.55 13.18
N SER A 162 -10.15 -24.33 12.26
CA SER A 162 -8.86 -24.99 12.45
C SER A 162 -7.69 -24.04 12.69
N MET A 163 -7.77 -22.81 12.23
CA MET A 163 -6.71 -21.81 12.34
C MET A 163 -7.05 -20.70 13.34
N GLU A 164 -8.10 -20.90 14.14
CA GLU A 164 -8.42 -20.01 15.25
C GLU A 164 -7.34 -20.04 16.34
N PRO A 165 -7.10 -18.91 17.04
CA PRO A 165 -7.85 -17.65 16.97
C PRO A 165 -7.36 -16.69 15.86
N GLN A 166 -6.24 -17.00 15.19
CA GLN A 166 -5.59 -16.09 14.25
C GLN A 166 -6.37 -15.91 12.95
N LEU A 167 -6.88 -17.02 12.40
CA LEU A 167 -7.68 -17.02 11.18
C LEU A 167 -9.05 -17.64 11.48
N ARG A 168 -10.09 -16.83 11.34
CA ARG A 168 -11.48 -17.24 11.58
C ARG A 168 -12.21 -17.47 10.26
N SER A 169 -13.24 -18.31 10.28
CA SER A 169 -14.12 -18.48 9.13
C SER A 169 -14.70 -17.13 8.68
N GLY A 170 -14.71 -16.90 7.36
CA GLY A 170 -15.16 -15.65 6.76
C GLY A 170 -14.08 -14.56 6.64
N MET A 171 -12.84 -14.82 7.08
CA MET A 171 -11.69 -14.00 6.73
C MET A 171 -11.17 -14.34 5.33
N GLN A 172 -10.47 -13.40 4.71
CA GLN A 172 -9.79 -13.57 3.43
C GLN A 172 -8.30 -13.31 3.64
N VAL A 173 -7.46 -14.19 3.11
CA VAL A 173 -6.00 -14.07 3.23
C VAL A 173 -5.33 -13.93 1.87
N ALA A 174 -4.25 -13.15 1.82
CA ALA A 174 -3.39 -13.06 0.65
C ALA A 174 -2.31 -14.12 0.76
N ALA A 175 -2.18 -14.92 -0.29
CA ALA A 175 -1.24 -16.02 -0.36
C ALA A 175 -0.48 -16.01 -1.69
N VAL A 176 0.82 -16.27 -1.61
CA VAL A 176 1.70 -16.35 -2.79
C VAL A 176 1.96 -17.80 -3.12
N LEU A 177 1.77 -18.16 -4.39
CA LEU A 177 2.02 -19.52 -4.88
C LEU A 177 3.50 -19.85 -4.75
N LEU A 178 3.80 -20.99 -4.14
CA LEU A 178 5.14 -21.55 -4.09
C LEU A 178 5.27 -22.61 -5.20
N PRO A 179 6.28 -22.52 -6.08
CA PRO A 179 6.58 -23.59 -7.03
C PRO A 179 6.78 -24.93 -6.31
N LEU A 180 6.35 -26.04 -6.93
CA LEU A 180 6.45 -27.37 -6.31
C LEU A 180 7.88 -27.75 -5.95
N GLU A 181 8.86 -27.33 -6.75
CA GLU A 181 10.29 -27.54 -6.49
C GLU A 181 10.80 -26.81 -5.24
N ASP A 182 10.17 -25.70 -4.88
CA ASP A 182 10.54 -24.84 -3.75
C ASP A 182 9.82 -25.26 -2.45
N CYS A 183 8.82 -26.13 -2.53
CA CYS A 183 8.05 -26.61 -1.36
C CYS A 183 8.95 -27.23 -0.29
N LYS A 184 10.03 -27.88 -0.70
CA LYS A 184 11.03 -28.49 0.19
C LYS A 184 11.90 -27.49 0.96
N TYR A 185 11.87 -26.21 0.58
CA TYR A 185 12.55 -25.10 1.23
C TYR A 185 11.58 -24.16 1.94
N ALA A 186 10.29 -24.51 2.00
CA ALA A 186 9.29 -23.73 2.70
C ALA A 186 9.68 -23.58 4.18
N VAL A 187 9.62 -22.33 4.66
CA VAL A 187 9.93 -21.96 6.04
C VAL A 187 8.71 -22.11 6.94
N SER A 188 8.89 -22.02 8.26
CA SER A 188 7.79 -22.00 9.21
C SER A 188 6.79 -20.89 8.90
N GLY A 189 5.49 -21.20 8.91
CA GLY A 189 4.44 -20.25 8.53
C GLY A 189 3.10 -20.89 8.27
N VAL A 190 2.12 -20.09 7.85
CA VAL A 190 0.79 -20.56 7.45
C VAL A 190 0.76 -20.76 5.95
N TYR A 191 0.22 -21.90 5.53
CA TYR A 191 0.15 -22.29 4.13
C TYR A 191 -1.24 -22.80 3.79
N ALA A 192 -1.70 -22.44 2.60
CA ALA A 192 -2.83 -23.12 1.95
C ALA A 192 -2.24 -24.25 1.10
N VAL A 193 -2.71 -25.47 1.31
CA VAL A 193 -2.15 -26.68 0.68
C VAL A 193 -3.28 -27.46 0.03
N VAL A 194 -3.07 -27.81 -1.24
CA VAL A 194 -3.89 -28.80 -1.95
C VAL A 194 -3.10 -30.10 -1.98
N PHE A 195 -3.72 -31.17 -1.49
CA PHE A 195 -3.13 -32.50 -1.51
C PHE A 195 -4.19 -33.57 -1.78
N GLY A 196 -3.87 -34.51 -2.68
CA GLY A 196 -4.88 -35.43 -3.21
C GLY A 196 -6.08 -34.65 -3.79
N SER A 197 -7.25 -34.83 -3.21
CA SER A 197 -8.49 -34.10 -3.55
C SER A 197 -8.95 -33.12 -2.46
N GLN A 198 -8.06 -32.78 -1.52
CA GLN A 198 -8.37 -31.97 -0.35
C GLN A 198 -7.63 -30.64 -0.39
N PHE A 199 -8.21 -29.66 0.29
CA PHE A 199 -7.65 -28.33 0.48
C PHE A 199 -7.70 -27.95 1.96
N ALA A 200 -6.58 -27.48 2.51
CA ALA A 200 -6.52 -27.04 3.89
C ALA A 200 -5.58 -25.85 4.06
N ILE A 201 -5.96 -24.93 4.95
CA ILE A 201 -5.07 -23.88 5.46
C ILE A 201 -4.54 -24.36 6.81
N LYS A 202 -3.22 -24.53 6.91
CA LYS A 202 -2.55 -25.11 8.06
C LYS A 202 -1.18 -24.45 8.29
N ARG A 203 -0.64 -24.61 9.49
CA ARG A 203 0.70 -24.18 9.84
C ARG A 203 1.73 -25.27 9.57
N ILE A 204 2.79 -24.92 8.86
CA ILE A 204 4.03 -25.71 8.80
C ILE A 204 4.94 -25.18 9.90
N LYS A 205 5.32 -26.03 10.85
CA LYS A 205 6.27 -25.67 11.91
C LYS A 205 7.69 -25.96 11.46
N ASP A 206 7.90 -27.20 11.05
CA ASP A 206 9.15 -27.74 10.52
C ASP A 206 8.89 -28.38 9.15
N ASN A 207 9.87 -28.31 8.24
CA ASN A 207 9.77 -28.85 6.90
C ASN A 207 10.66 -30.08 6.74
N ASP A 208 10.05 -31.25 6.89
CA ASP A 208 10.71 -32.54 6.80
C ASP A 208 10.58 -33.20 5.42
N LEU A 209 10.19 -32.45 4.37
CA LEU A 209 9.99 -33.02 3.03
C LEU A 209 11.26 -33.67 2.47
N LEU A 210 12.43 -33.07 2.69
CA LEU A 210 13.72 -33.62 2.22
C LEU A 210 14.18 -34.84 3.03
N THR A 211 13.90 -34.86 4.33
CA THR A 211 14.45 -35.84 5.27
C THR A 211 13.55 -37.06 5.43
N LYS A 212 12.23 -36.83 5.53
CA LYS A 212 11.22 -37.86 5.82
C LYS A 212 10.26 -38.12 4.67
N GLY A 213 10.23 -37.26 3.65
CA GLY A 213 9.34 -37.42 2.49
C GLY A 213 7.88 -37.06 2.76
N TYR A 214 7.58 -36.43 3.89
CA TYR A 214 6.24 -35.96 4.24
C TYR A 214 6.31 -34.62 4.97
N LEU A 215 5.18 -33.93 4.99
CA LEU A 215 4.97 -32.65 5.67
C LEU A 215 3.91 -32.82 6.76
N VAL A 216 4.12 -32.21 7.92
CA VAL A 216 3.11 -32.16 8.99
C VAL A 216 2.45 -30.80 9.00
N LEU A 217 1.15 -30.80 8.76
CA LEU A 217 0.28 -29.65 8.71
C LEU A 217 -0.45 -29.49 10.05
N HIS A 218 -0.06 -28.51 10.83
CA HIS A 218 -0.62 -28.26 12.16
C HIS A 218 -1.79 -27.29 12.10
N SER A 219 -2.82 -27.56 12.89
CA SER A 219 -3.86 -26.59 13.21
C SER A 219 -3.34 -25.63 14.30
N ASP A 220 -3.74 -24.37 14.24
CA ASP A 220 -3.49 -23.43 15.35
C ASP A 220 -4.54 -23.56 16.45
N ASN A 221 -5.72 -24.05 16.11
CA ASN A 221 -6.74 -24.43 17.07
C ASN A 221 -6.31 -25.73 17.78
N GLU A 222 -6.19 -25.66 19.10
CA GLU A 222 -5.74 -26.75 19.98
C GLU A 222 -6.60 -28.02 19.81
N ASN A 223 -7.86 -27.88 19.42
CA ASN A 223 -8.80 -29.00 19.27
C ASN A 223 -8.73 -29.68 17.88
N ALA A 224 -8.06 -29.06 16.90
CA ALA A 224 -8.13 -29.48 15.49
C ALA A 224 -6.93 -30.36 15.03
N GLY A 225 -5.98 -30.65 15.92
CA GLY A 225 -4.90 -31.62 15.69
C GLY A 225 -3.95 -31.28 14.53
N SER A 226 -3.26 -32.29 14.00
CA SER A 226 -2.35 -32.17 12.85
C SER A 226 -2.61 -33.24 11.81
N LEU A 227 -2.30 -32.94 10.55
CA LEU A 227 -2.39 -33.86 9.42
C LEU A 227 -1.00 -34.14 8.85
N THR A 228 -0.70 -35.39 8.53
CA THR A 228 0.53 -35.75 7.81
C THR A 228 0.21 -35.97 6.34
N VAL A 229 0.95 -35.31 5.45
CA VAL A 229 0.75 -35.35 3.99
C VAL A 229 2.05 -35.80 3.32
N ALA A 230 1.98 -36.82 2.48
CA ALA A 230 3.13 -37.29 1.72
C ALA A 230 3.54 -36.26 0.65
N ALA A 231 4.83 -36.13 0.37
CA ALA A 231 5.34 -35.16 -0.61
C ALA A 231 4.70 -35.33 -2.01
N GLU A 232 4.43 -36.58 -2.41
CA GLU A 232 3.84 -36.95 -3.70
C GLU A 232 2.37 -36.55 -3.86
N ASP A 233 1.67 -36.38 -2.73
CA ASP A 233 0.26 -35.99 -2.72
C ASP A 233 0.09 -34.47 -2.83
N ILE A 234 1.13 -33.68 -2.55
CA ILE A 234 1.08 -32.21 -2.62
C ILE A 234 0.96 -31.78 -4.08
N ARG A 235 -0.12 -31.06 -4.40
CA ARG A 235 -0.41 -30.54 -5.73
C ARG A 235 -0.14 -29.05 -5.86
N TYR A 236 -0.51 -28.28 -4.84
CA TYR A 236 -0.25 -26.85 -4.78
C TYR A 236 0.01 -26.41 -3.34
N MET A 237 0.86 -25.41 -3.19
CA MET A 237 1.15 -24.80 -1.89
C MET A 237 1.28 -23.30 -2.05
N TRP A 238 0.51 -22.54 -1.26
CA TRP A 238 0.62 -21.10 -1.17
C TRP A 238 1.05 -20.70 0.23
N ARG A 239 2.00 -19.78 0.33
CA ARG A 239 2.37 -19.17 1.60
C ARG A 239 1.44 -18.00 1.89
N VAL A 240 0.73 -18.06 3.02
CA VAL A 240 -0.11 -16.95 3.51
C VAL A 240 0.79 -15.88 4.12
N LEU A 241 0.62 -14.62 3.68
CA LEU A 241 1.42 -13.48 4.15
C LEU A 241 0.62 -12.53 5.05
N GLU A 242 -0.62 -12.22 4.68
CA GLU A 242 -1.45 -11.27 5.43
C GLU A 242 -2.95 -11.61 5.34
N ILE A 243 -3.72 -10.99 6.25
CA ILE A 243 -5.18 -11.01 6.22
C ILE A 243 -5.63 -9.77 5.43
N VAL A 244 -6.36 -9.99 4.34
CA VAL A 244 -6.81 -8.94 3.41
C VAL A 244 -8.15 -8.36 3.86
N ARG A 245 -9.07 -9.23 4.31
CA ARG A 245 -10.36 -8.83 4.86
C ARG A 245 -10.74 -9.75 6.01
N GLY A 246 -11.43 -9.20 7.00
CA GLY A 246 -12.08 -9.99 8.04
C GLY A 246 -13.42 -9.36 8.37
N LYS A 247 -14.47 -10.18 8.49
CA LYS A 247 -15.70 -9.71 9.12
C LYS A 247 -15.44 -9.59 10.61
N VAL A 248 -15.63 -8.39 11.16
CA VAL A 248 -15.72 -8.20 12.60
C VAL A 248 -17.12 -8.70 13.00
N LEU A 249 -17.16 -9.72 13.86
CA LEU A 249 -18.39 -10.21 14.49
C LEU A 249 -18.78 -9.30 15.66
#